data_AF-A0A6L7U8U9-F1
#
_entry.id   AF-A0A6L7U8U9-F1
#
_cell.length_a   1.000
_cell.length_b   1.000
_cell.length_c   1.000
_cell.angle_alpha   90.00
_cell.angle_beta   90.00
_cell.angle_gamma   90.00
#
_symmetry.space_group_name_H-M   'P 1'
#
loop_
_entity.id
_entity.type
_entity.pdbx_description
1 polymer ?
#
loop_
_entity_poly.entity_id
_entity_poly.type
_entity_poly.pdbx_seq_one_letter_code
_entity_poly.pdbx_strand_id
1 'polypeptide(L)'
;MPNSPDSTTQAPDTVHRTVRLRLFPGNAATGILLTAIAGACRYVWNHMLADCEWRYARWKEMHVPALNWPEVREGKTAWAKAVRKKMGPGPSTSFFTLGQRFTELRNDPDHAWLKDYPYKVVRYSLKYLADAYARYKTDPENEGKPRFKARHRTVPAFTIPEAVRMDGDRLHVPKVGWLRLAGSDPYAGCKPLTVRVRMEGTEQHSKWYAYVCYEVPAEQVKQPAADGALGLDRN
;
A
#
# COMPACT_ATOMS: atom_id res chain seq x y z
N MET A 1 9.36 -49.72 29.51
CA MET A 1 9.37 -49.38 28.07
C MET A 1 9.61 -47.90 27.94
N PRO A 2 10.57 -47.44 27.11
CA PRO A 2 11.03 -46.06 27.13
C PRO A 2 10.01 -45.13 26.45
N ASN A 3 9.90 -43.93 27.02
CA ASN A 3 9.03 -42.83 26.56
C ASN A 3 9.36 -42.43 25.12
N SER A 4 8.34 -42.31 24.28
CA SER A 4 8.43 -41.61 23.00
C SER A 4 8.38 -40.10 23.27
N PRO A 5 9.35 -39.29 22.78
CA PRO A 5 9.18 -37.86 22.80
C PRO A 5 8.28 -37.44 21.63
N ASP A 6 7.08 -36.95 21.96
CA ASP A 6 6.28 -36.14 21.05
C ASP A 6 7.05 -34.84 20.75
N SER A 7 7.88 -34.85 19.71
CA SER A 7 8.42 -33.60 19.16
C SER A 7 7.31 -32.93 18.36
N THR A 8 6.49 -32.15 19.04
CA THR A 8 5.68 -31.13 18.39
C THR A 8 6.66 -30.11 17.81
N THR A 9 7.05 -30.27 16.54
CA THR A 9 7.86 -29.28 15.83
C THR A 9 7.05 -27.99 15.74
N GLN A 10 7.23 -27.09 16.71
CA GLN A 10 6.79 -25.71 16.58
C GLN A 10 7.43 -25.16 15.30
N ALA A 11 6.59 -24.62 14.41
CA ALA A 11 7.09 -23.91 13.24
C ALA A 11 8.08 -22.83 13.70
N PRO A 12 9.26 -22.70 13.06
CA PRO A 12 10.26 -21.74 13.48
C PRO A 12 9.67 -20.33 13.43
N ASP A 13 10.00 -19.53 14.43
CA ASP A 13 9.57 -18.13 14.46
C ASP A 13 10.09 -17.41 13.21
N THR A 14 9.22 -16.68 12.53
CA THR A 14 9.54 -16.00 11.26
C THR A 14 9.43 -14.50 11.43
N VAL A 15 10.37 -13.76 10.84
CA VAL A 15 10.36 -12.30 10.83
C VAL A 15 10.34 -11.76 9.40
N HIS A 16 9.74 -10.58 9.23
CA HIS A 16 9.72 -9.91 7.94
C HIS A 16 10.97 -9.06 7.76
N ARG A 17 11.72 -9.28 6.66
CA ARG A 17 12.90 -8.49 6.30
C ARG A 17 12.78 -7.97 4.88
N THR A 18 13.15 -6.70 4.68
CA THR A 18 13.11 -6.06 3.36
C THR A 18 14.52 -5.87 2.80
N VAL A 19 14.74 -6.31 1.56
CA VAL A 19 15.99 -6.13 0.82
C VAL A 19 15.75 -5.15 -0.32
N ARG A 20 16.69 -4.23 -0.54
CA ARG A 20 16.68 -3.30 -1.67
C ARG A 20 17.59 -3.82 -2.77
N LEU A 21 17.00 -4.19 -3.90
CA LEU A 21 17.69 -4.70 -5.08
C LEU A 21 17.54 -3.72 -6.24
N ARG A 22 18.58 -3.57 -7.05
CA ARG A 22 18.57 -2.75 -8.25
C ARG A 22 17.74 -3.46 -9.32
N LEU A 23 16.71 -2.81 -9.87
CA LEU A 23 15.89 -3.37 -10.94
C LEU A 23 16.28 -2.75 -12.29
N PHE A 24 16.60 -3.59 -13.26
CA PHE A 24 16.92 -3.18 -14.63
C PHE A 24 15.70 -3.40 -15.54
N PRO A 25 15.12 -2.34 -16.12
CA PRO A 25 14.03 -2.48 -17.09
C PRO A 25 14.45 -3.21 -18.38
N GLY A 26 15.75 -3.32 -18.65
CA GLY A 26 16.27 -3.84 -19.91
C GLY A 26 16.19 -2.76 -21.00
N ASN A 27 15.07 -2.71 -21.72
CA ASN A 27 14.86 -1.77 -22.82
C ASN A 27 13.97 -0.57 -22.43
N ALA A 28 13.89 0.43 -23.31
CA ALA A 28 13.12 1.65 -23.08
C ALA A 28 11.60 1.38 -22.94
N ALA A 29 11.04 0.47 -23.74
CA ALA A 29 9.62 0.13 -23.71
C ALA A 29 9.18 -0.39 -22.34
N THR A 30 9.97 -1.27 -21.73
CA THR A 30 9.72 -1.78 -20.38
C THR A 30 9.83 -0.66 -19.34
N GLY A 31 10.80 0.24 -19.46
CA GLY A 31 10.92 1.41 -18.59
C GLY A 31 9.68 2.33 -18.65
N ILE A 32 9.13 2.53 -19.86
CA ILE A 32 7.88 3.25 -20.08
C ILE A 32 6.72 2.53 -19.40
N LEU A 33 6.61 1.20 -19.54
CA LEU A 33 5.55 0.41 -18.89
C LEU A 33 5.61 0.48 -17.37
N LEU A 34 6.79 0.39 -16.75
CA LEU A 34 6.95 0.55 -15.30
C LEU A 34 6.46 1.93 -14.83
N THR A 35 6.81 2.98 -15.59
CA THR A 35 6.37 4.35 -15.32
C THR A 35 4.85 4.50 -15.50
N ALA A 36 4.29 3.85 -16.51
CA ALA A 36 2.86 3.86 -16.80
C ALA A 36 2.04 3.14 -15.72
N ILE A 37 2.52 1.99 -15.21
CA ILE A 37 1.93 1.29 -14.06
C ILE A 37 1.94 2.20 -12.82
N ALA A 38 3.07 2.82 -12.49
CA ALA A 38 3.15 3.78 -11.39
C ALA A 38 2.19 4.97 -11.60
N GLY A 39 2.05 5.44 -12.84
CA GLY A 39 1.08 6.45 -13.24
C GLY A 39 -0.36 6.04 -13.00
N ALA A 40 -0.73 4.81 -13.36
CA ALA A 40 -2.06 4.24 -13.10
C ALA A 40 -2.34 4.12 -11.59
N CYS A 41 -1.36 3.68 -10.79
CA CYS A 41 -1.48 3.67 -9.33
C CYS A 41 -1.71 5.07 -8.75
N ARG A 42 -0.99 6.09 -9.25
CA ARG A 42 -1.20 7.49 -8.85
C ARG A 42 -2.59 7.99 -9.25
N TYR A 43 -3.01 7.69 -10.47
CA TYR A 43 -4.32 8.05 -10.99
C TYR A 43 -5.43 7.48 -10.10
N VAL A 44 -5.40 6.17 -9.82
CA VAL A 44 -6.41 5.49 -9.01
C VAL A 44 -6.42 6.00 -7.56
N TRP A 45 -5.25 6.29 -6.97
CA TRP A 45 -5.19 6.98 -5.68
C TRP A 45 -5.93 8.32 -5.70
N ASN A 46 -5.62 9.20 -6.66
CA ASN A 46 -6.21 10.54 -6.72
C ASN A 46 -7.71 10.48 -7.01
N HIS A 47 -8.12 9.62 -7.93
CA HIS A 47 -9.52 9.44 -8.29
C HIS A 47 -10.34 8.95 -7.08
N MET A 48 -9.85 7.94 -6.36
CA MET A 48 -10.55 7.43 -5.18
C MET A 48 -10.50 8.37 -3.98
N LEU A 49 -9.44 9.19 -3.85
CA LEU A 49 -9.39 10.27 -2.87
C LEU A 49 -10.50 11.31 -3.17
N ALA A 50 -10.62 11.74 -4.42
CA ALA A 50 -11.67 12.66 -4.85
C ALA A 50 -13.08 12.07 -4.63
N ASP A 51 -13.31 10.80 -4.98
CA ASP A 51 -14.58 10.11 -4.69
C ASP A 51 -14.89 10.08 -3.18
N CYS A 52 -13.90 9.82 -2.34
CA CYS A 52 -14.08 9.84 -0.89
C CYS A 52 -14.42 11.24 -0.36
N GLU A 53 -13.69 12.26 -0.82
CA GLU A 53 -13.97 13.66 -0.44
C GLU A 53 -15.36 14.10 -0.89
N TRP A 54 -15.74 13.79 -2.14
CA TRP A 54 -17.06 14.10 -2.68
C TRP A 54 -18.18 13.40 -1.91
N ARG A 55 -18.05 12.10 -1.65
CA ARG A 55 -19.05 11.35 -0.87
C ARG A 55 -19.16 11.89 0.55
N TYR A 56 -18.05 12.22 1.18
CA TYR A 56 -18.04 12.76 2.54
C TYR A 56 -18.67 14.16 2.59
N ALA A 57 -18.37 15.02 1.62
CA ALA A 57 -19.00 16.35 1.49
C ALA A 57 -20.52 16.21 1.33
N ARG A 58 -20.98 15.35 0.41
CA ARG A 58 -22.41 15.08 0.21
C ARG A 58 -23.09 14.49 1.44
N TRP A 59 -22.44 13.55 2.12
CA TRP A 59 -22.94 13.02 3.39
C TRP A 59 -23.04 14.11 4.46
N LYS A 60 -22.04 14.99 4.54
CA LYS A 60 -22.04 16.11 5.48
C LYS A 60 -23.21 17.05 5.17
N GLU A 61 -23.38 17.49 3.93
CA GLU A 61 -24.47 18.37 3.47
C GLU A 61 -25.86 17.87 3.87
N MET A 62 -26.16 16.60 3.61
CA MET A 62 -27.46 15.99 3.98
C MET A 62 -27.73 16.02 5.49
N HIS A 63 -26.69 16.07 6.31
CA HIS A 63 -26.77 16.04 7.76
C HIS A 63 -26.31 17.36 8.41
N VAL A 64 -26.04 18.42 7.64
CA VAL A 64 -25.61 19.74 8.12
C VAL A 64 -26.56 20.28 9.18
N PRO A 65 -27.90 20.21 9.02
CA PRO A 65 -28.82 20.63 10.06
C PRO A 65 -28.43 19.94 11.36
N ALA A 66 -28.58 18.63 11.50
CA ALA A 66 -28.28 17.99 12.78
C ALA A 66 -26.80 18.06 13.24
N LEU A 67 -25.81 18.27 12.35
CA LEU A 67 -24.41 18.50 12.73
C LEU A 67 -24.10 19.91 13.27
N ASN A 68 -24.96 20.91 13.04
CA ASN A 68 -24.78 22.26 13.56
C ASN A 68 -25.02 22.37 15.08
N TRP A 69 -25.70 21.39 15.68
CA TRP A 69 -25.95 21.34 17.11
C TRP A 69 -24.70 20.81 17.85
N PRO A 70 -24.06 21.59 18.75
CA PRO A 70 -22.83 21.18 19.45
C PRO A 70 -22.99 19.86 20.21
N GLU A 71 -24.15 19.65 20.81
CA GLU A 71 -24.52 18.43 21.54
C GLU A 71 -24.50 17.17 20.66
N VAL A 72 -24.88 17.30 19.39
CA VAL A 72 -24.85 16.21 18.40
C VAL A 72 -23.41 15.90 17.98
N ARG A 73 -22.56 16.92 17.87
CA ARG A 73 -21.12 16.77 17.59
C ARG A 73 -20.40 16.07 18.74
N GLU A 74 -20.70 16.44 19.97
CA GLU A 74 -20.14 15.87 21.19
C GLU A 74 -20.70 14.47 21.53
N GLY A 75 -21.95 14.18 21.14
CA GLY A 75 -22.55 12.85 21.26
C GLY A 75 -22.80 12.38 22.70
N LYS A 76 -22.80 13.29 23.67
CA LYS A 76 -22.89 12.95 25.11
C LYS A 76 -24.32 12.60 25.57
N THR A 77 -25.34 13.21 24.96
CA THR A 77 -26.75 13.02 25.35
C THR A 77 -27.43 11.85 24.62
N ALA A 78 -28.50 11.31 25.20
CA ALA A 78 -29.30 10.25 24.58
C ALA A 78 -29.94 10.70 23.26
N TRP A 79 -30.41 11.96 23.19
CA TRP A 79 -30.92 12.57 21.97
C TRP A 79 -29.85 12.68 20.88
N ALA A 80 -28.66 13.18 21.21
CA ALA A 80 -27.54 13.28 20.27
C ALA A 80 -27.13 11.90 19.69
N LYS A 81 -27.10 10.86 20.54
CA LYS A 81 -26.85 9.48 20.10
C LYS A 81 -27.95 8.97 19.16
N ALA A 82 -29.22 9.25 19.45
CA ALA A 82 -30.34 8.87 18.59
C ALA A 82 -30.30 9.58 17.23
N VAL A 83 -29.95 10.86 17.21
CA VAL A 83 -29.75 11.65 15.98
C VAL A 83 -28.61 11.07 15.15
N ARG A 84 -27.43 10.79 15.73
CA ARG A 84 -26.31 10.15 15.01
C ARG A 84 -26.65 8.76 14.49
N LYS A 85 -27.43 7.98 15.25
CA LYS A 85 -27.93 6.68 14.79
C LYS A 85 -28.80 6.80 13.54
N LYS A 86 -29.67 7.82 13.47
CA LYS A 86 -30.49 8.10 12.28
C LYS A 86 -29.68 8.57 11.07
N MET A 87 -28.60 9.33 11.27
CA MET A 87 -27.71 9.76 10.18
C MET A 87 -26.96 8.60 9.50
N GLY A 88 -26.78 7.49 10.23
CA GLY A 88 -25.95 6.38 9.79
C GLY A 88 -24.45 6.73 9.78
N PRO A 89 -23.58 5.74 9.51
CA PRO A 89 -22.16 5.99 9.38
C PRO A 89 -21.85 6.81 8.12
N GLY A 90 -20.81 7.64 8.19
CA GLY A 90 -20.28 8.31 7.01
C GLY A 90 -19.73 7.30 5.97
N PRO A 91 -19.47 7.75 4.73
CA PRO A 91 -18.95 6.90 3.67
C PRO A 91 -17.71 6.14 4.10
N SER A 92 -17.73 4.81 3.92
CA SER A 92 -16.59 3.96 4.28
C SER A 92 -15.39 4.24 3.36
N THR A 93 -14.21 4.28 3.98
CA THR A 93 -12.89 4.41 3.35
C THR A 93 -12.07 3.12 3.49
N SER A 94 -12.73 1.99 3.76
CA SER A 94 -12.05 0.70 3.93
C SER A 94 -11.51 0.19 2.59
N PHE A 95 -10.42 -0.59 2.62
CA PHE A 95 -9.83 -1.19 1.41
C PHE A 95 -10.85 -2.01 0.59
N PHE A 96 -11.76 -2.71 1.27
CA PHE A 96 -12.83 -3.46 0.62
C PHE A 96 -13.76 -2.54 -0.18
N THR A 97 -14.27 -1.47 0.46
CA THR A 97 -15.19 -0.51 -0.16
C THR A 97 -14.53 0.19 -1.35
N LEU A 98 -13.29 0.64 -1.18
CA LEU A 98 -12.52 1.27 -2.25
C LEU A 98 -12.28 0.29 -3.41
N GLY A 99 -12.07 -1.00 -3.11
CA GLY A 99 -11.92 -2.05 -4.12
C GLY A 99 -13.17 -2.26 -4.98
N GLN A 100 -14.36 -2.17 -4.39
CA GLN A 100 -15.63 -2.24 -5.14
C GLN A 100 -15.76 -1.04 -6.10
N ARG A 101 -15.54 0.17 -5.59
CA ARG A 101 -15.59 1.40 -6.40
C ARG A 101 -14.52 1.43 -7.50
N PHE A 102 -13.34 0.87 -7.24
CA PHE A 102 -12.34 0.71 -8.28
C PHE A 102 -12.76 -0.28 -9.37
N THR A 103 -13.53 -1.31 -9.01
CA THR A 103 -14.07 -2.25 -10.00
C THR A 103 -15.08 -1.55 -10.90
N GLU A 104 -15.94 -0.69 -10.35
CA GLU A 104 -16.84 0.18 -11.10
C GLU A 104 -16.05 1.11 -12.04
N LEU A 105 -15.09 1.86 -11.49
CA LEU A 105 -14.22 2.77 -12.26
C LEU A 105 -13.51 2.03 -13.41
N ARG A 106 -12.95 0.85 -13.17
CA ARG A 106 -12.21 0.11 -14.19
C ARG A 106 -13.11 -0.41 -15.32
N ASN A 107 -14.42 -0.53 -15.08
CA ASN A 107 -15.39 -0.97 -16.07
C ASN A 107 -16.11 0.19 -16.77
N ASP A 108 -15.95 1.41 -16.27
CA ASP A 108 -16.43 2.62 -16.91
C ASP A 108 -15.77 2.82 -18.29
N PRO A 109 -16.52 3.16 -19.35
CA PRO A 109 -15.97 3.34 -20.70
C PRO A 109 -14.84 4.37 -20.78
N ASP A 110 -14.93 5.48 -20.04
CA ASP A 110 -13.93 6.57 -20.07
C ASP A 110 -12.61 6.16 -19.39
N HIS A 111 -12.64 5.06 -18.64
CA HIS A 111 -11.53 4.55 -17.84
C HIS A 111 -11.11 3.13 -18.22
N ALA A 112 -11.60 2.62 -19.35
CA ALA A 112 -11.34 1.25 -19.82
C ALA A 112 -9.83 0.95 -19.97
N TRP A 113 -9.01 1.98 -20.22
CA TRP A 113 -7.53 1.89 -20.28
C TRP A 113 -6.89 1.33 -19.00
N LEU A 114 -7.57 1.39 -17.84
CA LEU A 114 -7.10 0.75 -16.60
C LEU A 114 -7.04 -0.78 -16.71
N LYS A 115 -7.67 -1.38 -17.72
CA LYS A 115 -7.62 -2.82 -17.98
C LYS A 115 -6.26 -3.29 -18.51
N ASP A 116 -5.49 -2.39 -19.12
CA ASP A 116 -4.18 -2.69 -19.69
C ASP A 116 -3.12 -2.94 -18.60
N TYR A 117 -3.34 -2.38 -17.40
CA TYR A 117 -2.44 -2.50 -16.27
C TYR A 117 -2.79 -3.64 -15.31
N PRO A 118 -1.84 -4.14 -14.49
CA PRO A 118 -2.09 -5.24 -13.58
C PRO A 118 -3.07 -4.88 -12.47
N TYR A 119 -4.22 -5.56 -12.45
CA TYR A 119 -5.30 -5.30 -11.50
C TYR A 119 -4.83 -5.25 -10.04
N LYS A 120 -4.13 -6.29 -9.58
CA LYS A 120 -3.69 -6.43 -8.18
C LYS A 120 -2.74 -5.30 -7.76
N VAL A 121 -1.83 -4.90 -8.64
CA VAL A 121 -0.85 -3.83 -8.42
C VAL A 121 -1.54 -2.48 -8.32
N VAL A 122 -2.43 -2.17 -9.28
CA VAL A 122 -3.15 -0.90 -9.31
C VAL A 122 -4.12 -0.80 -8.13
N ARG A 123 -4.89 -1.85 -7.84
CA ARG A 123 -5.81 -1.92 -6.70
C ARG A 123 -5.09 -1.74 -5.36
N TYR A 124 -3.85 -2.22 -5.23
CA TYR A 124 -3.10 -2.09 -3.97
C TYR A 124 -2.80 -0.64 -3.59
N SER A 125 -2.82 0.30 -4.55
CA SER A 125 -2.75 1.73 -4.22
C SER A 125 -3.85 2.17 -3.23
N LEU A 126 -5.01 1.51 -3.25
CA LEU A 126 -6.14 1.76 -2.36
C LEU A 126 -5.91 1.24 -0.95
N LYS A 127 -5.02 0.26 -0.76
CA LYS A 127 -4.61 -0.18 0.58
C LYS A 127 -3.90 0.96 1.30
N TYR A 128 -2.98 1.63 0.61
CA TYR A 128 -2.31 2.80 1.15
C TYR A 128 -3.29 3.94 1.45
N LEU A 129 -4.33 4.13 0.62
CA LEU A 129 -5.33 5.19 0.84
C LEU A 129 -6.20 4.86 2.05
N ALA A 130 -6.66 3.62 2.17
CA ALA A 130 -7.42 3.14 3.32
C ALA A 130 -6.61 3.27 4.61
N ASP A 131 -5.32 2.91 4.58
CA ASP A 131 -4.43 3.02 5.73
C ASP A 131 -4.16 4.47 6.11
N ALA A 132 -4.00 5.38 5.13
CA ALA A 132 -3.85 6.80 5.38
C ALA A 132 -5.11 7.38 6.06
N TYR A 133 -6.31 6.99 5.60
CA TYR A 133 -7.55 7.37 6.29
C TYR A 133 -7.67 6.75 7.68
N ALA A 134 -7.24 5.51 7.87
CA ALA A 134 -7.27 4.86 9.18
C ALA A 134 -6.36 5.59 10.18
N ARG A 135 -5.11 5.89 9.79
CA ARG A 135 -4.18 6.67 10.61
C ARG A 135 -4.71 8.07 10.92
N TYR A 136 -5.23 8.79 9.91
CA TYR A 136 -5.88 10.08 10.12
C TYR A 136 -7.05 10.02 11.11
N LYS A 137 -7.85 8.95 11.08
CA LYS A 137 -8.99 8.78 12.00
C LYS A 137 -8.54 8.44 13.43
N THR A 138 -7.44 7.72 13.57
CA THR A 138 -6.85 7.35 14.86
C THR A 138 -6.13 8.52 15.52
N ASP A 139 -5.33 9.26 14.75
CA ASP A 139 -4.53 10.39 15.21
C ASP A 139 -4.60 11.56 14.22
N PRO A 140 -5.69 12.34 14.26
CA PRO A 140 -5.89 13.46 13.34
C PRO A 140 -4.88 14.60 13.50
N GLU A 141 -4.31 14.75 14.70
CA GLU A 141 -3.38 15.83 15.05
C GLU A 141 -2.02 15.62 14.36
N ASN A 142 -1.54 14.38 14.30
CA ASN A 142 -0.22 14.08 13.74
C ASN A 142 -0.23 13.57 12.28
N GLU A 143 -1.24 12.80 11.86
CA GLU A 143 -1.17 12.08 10.56
C GLU A 143 -1.74 12.87 9.37
N GLY A 144 -2.58 13.87 9.62
CA GLY A 144 -3.20 14.69 8.59
C GLY A 144 -4.09 13.91 7.60
N LYS A 145 -4.91 14.62 6.81
CA LYS A 145 -5.75 13.98 5.79
C LYS A 145 -4.90 13.45 4.64
N PRO A 146 -5.30 12.34 3.97
CA PRO A 146 -4.67 11.91 2.73
C PRO A 146 -4.67 13.03 1.69
N ARG A 147 -3.56 13.18 0.95
CA ARG A 147 -3.37 14.27 -0.02
C ARG A 147 -3.29 13.74 -1.45
N PHE A 148 -3.66 14.60 -2.40
CA PHE A 148 -3.46 14.33 -3.82
C PHE A 148 -1.97 14.22 -4.16
N LYS A 149 -1.65 13.26 -5.02
CA LYS A 149 -0.30 12.99 -5.52
C LYS A 149 -0.08 13.76 -6.82
N ALA A 150 0.88 14.68 -6.82
CA ALA A 150 1.25 15.45 -8.01
C ALA A 150 2.05 14.61 -9.02
N ARG A 151 1.84 14.84 -10.32
CA ARG A 151 2.45 14.04 -11.40
C ARG A 151 3.98 14.04 -11.39
N HIS A 152 4.58 15.22 -11.24
CA HIS A 152 6.02 15.43 -11.35
C HIS A 152 6.76 15.52 -10.01
N ARG A 153 6.03 15.62 -8.89
CA ARG A 153 6.63 15.63 -7.54
C ARG A 153 6.53 14.28 -6.82
N THR A 154 5.63 13.41 -7.27
CA THR A 154 5.49 12.07 -6.67
C THR A 154 6.43 11.12 -7.37
N VAL A 155 7.34 10.52 -6.59
CA VAL A 155 8.23 9.46 -7.07
C VAL A 155 7.40 8.28 -7.62
N PRO A 156 7.63 7.86 -8.87
CA PRO A 156 6.98 6.68 -9.43
C PRO A 156 7.24 5.43 -8.58
N ALA A 157 6.16 4.82 -8.10
CA ALA A 157 6.23 3.58 -7.33
C ALA A 157 4.93 2.79 -7.43
N PHE A 158 5.04 1.48 -7.31
CA PHE A 158 3.93 0.56 -7.20
C PHE A 158 4.34 -0.68 -6.38
N THR A 159 3.35 -1.46 -5.94
CA THR A 159 3.60 -2.64 -5.11
C THR A 159 2.96 -3.86 -5.75
N ILE A 160 3.72 -4.94 -5.86
CA ILE A 160 3.25 -6.29 -6.17
C ILE A 160 2.92 -6.93 -4.83
N PRO A 161 1.62 -7.09 -4.49
CA PRO A 161 1.22 -7.35 -3.12
C PRO A 161 1.17 -8.84 -2.76
N GLU A 162 1.16 -9.72 -3.75
CA GLU A 162 1.06 -11.16 -3.56
C GLU A 162 1.51 -11.87 -4.83
N ALA A 163 1.68 -13.20 -4.73
CA ALA A 163 2.14 -14.06 -5.83
C ALA A 163 3.41 -13.52 -6.50
N VAL A 164 4.33 -13.00 -5.67
CA VAL A 164 5.65 -12.55 -6.11
C VAL A 164 6.39 -13.75 -6.69
N ARG A 165 6.89 -13.59 -7.91
CA ARG A 165 7.69 -14.61 -8.59
C ARG A 165 9.08 -14.07 -8.82
N MET A 166 10.05 -14.74 -8.21
CA MET A 166 11.47 -14.47 -8.37
C MET A 166 12.16 -15.75 -8.79
N ASP A 167 13.14 -15.60 -9.67
CA ASP A 167 13.96 -16.70 -10.19
C ASP A 167 15.41 -16.22 -10.27
N GLY A 168 16.21 -16.60 -9.28
CA GLY A 168 17.58 -16.12 -9.10
C GLY A 168 17.63 -14.59 -9.07
N ASP A 169 18.33 -14.00 -10.04
CA ASP A 169 18.47 -12.56 -10.21
C ASP A 169 17.34 -11.94 -11.05
N ARG A 170 16.16 -12.55 -11.14
CA ARG A 170 15.03 -12.04 -11.93
C ARG A 170 13.75 -11.88 -11.12
N LEU A 171 13.05 -10.77 -11.36
CA LEU A 171 11.71 -10.48 -10.84
C LEU A 171 10.71 -10.49 -11.98
N HIS A 172 9.63 -11.26 -11.84
CA HIS A 172 8.51 -11.16 -12.78
C HIS A 172 7.56 -10.03 -12.36
N VAL A 173 7.45 -9.00 -13.21
CA VAL A 173 6.49 -7.92 -13.06
C VAL A 173 5.26 -8.22 -13.93
N PRO A 174 4.05 -8.32 -13.36
CA PRO A 174 2.84 -8.59 -14.14
C PRO A 174 2.65 -7.61 -15.32
N LYS A 175 2.21 -8.12 -16.48
CA LYS A 175 2.05 -7.37 -17.75
C LYS A 175 3.34 -6.77 -18.34
N VAL A 176 4.49 -6.98 -17.70
CA VAL A 176 5.80 -6.48 -18.16
C VAL A 176 6.73 -7.64 -18.50
N GLY A 177 6.79 -8.67 -17.65
CA GLY A 177 7.63 -9.86 -17.84
C GLY A 177 8.77 -9.95 -16.81
N TRP A 178 9.78 -10.78 -17.14
CA TRP A 178 10.95 -11.01 -16.29
C TRP A 178 11.98 -9.89 -16.44
N LEU A 179 12.37 -9.29 -15.32
CA LEU A 179 13.33 -8.20 -15.25
C LEU A 179 14.51 -8.57 -14.37
N ARG A 180 15.70 -8.15 -14.76
CA ARG A 180 16.92 -8.43 -14.01
C ARG A 180 17.01 -7.58 -12.75
N LEU A 181 17.39 -8.22 -11.66
CA LEU A 181 17.78 -7.66 -10.38
C LEU A 181 19.31 -7.66 -10.27
N ALA A 182 19.87 -6.72 -9.52
CA ALA A 182 21.27 -6.77 -9.10
C ALA A 182 21.44 -6.31 -7.65
N GLY A 183 22.48 -6.81 -7.01
CA GLY A 183 22.76 -6.64 -5.60
C GLY A 183 22.89 -8.00 -4.91
N SER A 184 23.34 -7.97 -3.65
CA SER A 184 23.29 -9.15 -2.80
C SER A 184 21.88 -9.34 -2.26
N ASP A 185 21.31 -10.52 -2.48
CA ASP A 185 20.07 -10.93 -1.83
C ASP A 185 20.40 -11.91 -0.70
N PRO A 186 20.54 -11.43 0.55
CA PRO A 186 20.91 -12.28 1.69
C PRO A 186 19.81 -13.29 2.05
N TYR A 187 18.60 -13.13 1.52
CA TYR A 187 17.45 -13.99 1.80
C TYR A 187 16.97 -14.71 0.54
N ALA A 188 17.84 -14.86 -0.47
CA ALA A 188 17.57 -15.69 -1.63
C ALA A 188 17.16 -17.11 -1.19
N GLY A 189 16.00 -17.57 -1.63
CA GLY A 189 15.40 -18.86 -1.23
C GLY A 189 14.37 -18.75 -0.10
N CYS A 190 14.31 -17.63 0.62
CA CYS A 190 13.17 -17.34 1.50
C CYS A 190 11.92 -16.97 0.68
N LYS A 191 10.75 -17.09 1.30
CA LYS A 191 9.47 -16.80 0.64
C LYS A 191 9.27 -15.29 0.48
N PRO A 192 9.21 -14.76 -0.75
CA PRO A 192 8.91 -13.34 -0.96
C PRO A 192 7.41 -13.09 -0.76
N LEU A 193 7.09 -12.10 0.05
CA LEU A 193 5.71 -11.71 0.39
C LEU A 193 5.21 -10.62 -0.54
N THR A 194 5.94 -9.50 -0.57
CA THR A 194 5.56 -8.30 -1.32
C THR A 194 6.79 -7.66 -1.95
N VAL A 195 6.61 -7.01 -3.10
CA VAL A 195 7.69 -6.22 -3.73
C VAL A 195 7.20 -4.83 -4.03
N ARG A 196 7.86 -3.82 -3.46
CA ARG A 196 7.63 -2.42 -3.82
C ARG A 196 8.67 -1.99 -4.85
N VAL A 197 8.23 -1.74 -6.06
CA VAL A 197 9.07 -1.20 -7.14
C VAL A 197 8.99 0.32 -7.09
N ARG A 198 10.15 0.99 -6.99
CA ARG A 198 10.25 2.44 -6.83
C ARG A 198 11.38 3.00 -7.69
N MET A 199 11.15 4.15 -8.29
CA MET A 199 12.20 4.93 -8.94
C MET A 199 12.94 5.79 -7.92
N GLU A 200 14.25 5.90 -8.02
CA GLU A 200 15.11 6.71 -7.18
C GLU A 200 16.17 7.42 -8.05
N GLY A 201 16.88 8.39 -7.48
CA GLY A 201 17.90 9.17 -8.19
C GLY A 201 17.38 10.51 -8.70
N THR A 202 18.22 11.20 -9.48
CA THR A 202 17.89 12.48 -10.10
C THR A 202 17.08 12.29 -11.37
N GLU A 203 16.40 13.34 -11.85
CA GLU A 203 15.60 13.25 -13.09
C GLU A 203 16.43 12.79 -14.29
N GLN A 204 17.69 13.22 -14.38
CA GLN A 204 18.63 12.87 -15.45
C GLN A 204 19.19 11.44 -15.34
N HIS A 205 19.26 10.89 -14.12
CA HIS A 205 19.83 9.57 -13.84
C HIS A 205 18.90 8.75 -12.95
N SER A 206 17.66 8.60 -13.42
CA SER A 206 16.63 7.86 -12.68
C SER A 206 16.87 6.35 -12.75
N LYS A 207 16.55 5.69 -11.64
CA LYS A 207 16.98 4.33 -11.34
C LYS A 207 15.83 3.58 -10.66
N TRP A 208 15.39 2.45 -11.23
CA TRP A 208 14.44 1.54 -10.56
C TRP A 208 15.08 0.63 -9.51
N TYR A 209 14.39 0.46 -8.39
CA TYR A 209 14.74 -0.45 -7.30
C TYR A 209 13.51 -1.28 -6.90
N ALA A 210 13.75 -2.53 -6.53
CA ALA A 210 12.77 -3.43 -5.97
C ALA A 210 13.09 -3.63 -4.48
N TYR A 211 12.14 -3.25 -3.63
CA TYR A 211 12.17 -3.54 -2.20
C TYR A 211 11.38 -4.82 -1.96
N VAL A 212 12.09 -5.93 -1.79
CA VAL A 212 11.50 -7.26 -1.62
C VAL A 212 11.37 -7.55 -0.14
N CYS A 213 10.15 -7.78 0.34
CA CYS A 213 9.89 -8.22 1.71
C CYS A 213 9.81 -9.75 1.74
N TYR A 214 10.65 -10.37 2.55
CA TYR A 214 10.73 -11.81 2.76
C TYR A 214 10.18 -12.20 4.13
N GLU A 215 9.57 -13.38 4.18
CA GLU A 215 9.37 -14.16 5.40
C GLU A 215 10.64 -14.97 5.66
N VAL A 216 11.39 -14.62 6.70
CA VAL A 216 12.71 -15.19 6.99
C VAL A 216 12.67 -15.90 8.34
N PRO A 217 13.17 -17.14 8.47
CA PRO A 217 13.35 -17.78 9.77
C PRO A 217 14.23 -16.92 10.69
N ALA A 218 13.81 -16.71 11.94
CA ALA A 218 14.50 -15.82 12.87
C ALA A 218 15.98 -16.16 13.06
N GLU A 219 16.35 -17.43 12.91
CA GLU A 219 17.72 -17.95 12.98
C GLU A 219 18.65 -17.40 11.89
N GLN A 220 18.14 -17.13 10.69
CA GLN A 220 18.94 -16.62 9.56
C GLN A 220 19.21 -15.12 9.67
N VAL A 221 18.54 -14.44 10.60
CA VAL A 221 18.68 -13.01 10.81
C VAL A 221 19.86 -12.77 11.73
N LYS A 222 20.96 -12.26 11.17
CA LYS A 222 22.04 -11.70 11.99
C LYS A 222 21.46 -10.58 12.86
N GLN A 223 21.45 -10.78 14.18
CA GLN A 223 21.07 -9.71 15.10
C GLN A 223 22.07 -8.55 14.94
N PRO A 224 21.61 -7.29 14.90
CA PRO A 224 22.54 -6.16 14.98
C PRO A 224 23.31 -6.24 16.30
N ALA A 225 24.59 -5.84 16.29
CA ALA A 225 25.41 -5.82 17.48
C ALA A 225 24.71 -5.03 18.62
N ALA A 226 24.80 -5.53 19.85
CA ALA A 226 24.03 -5.06 21.00
C ALA A 226 24.23 -3.57 21.37
N ASP A 227 25.25 -2.90 20.83
CA ASP A 227 25.65 -1.52 21.18
C ASP A 227 25.43 -0.47 20.07
N GLY A 228 24.65 -0.77 19.04
CA GLY A 228 24.34 0.23 18.02
C GLY A 228 23.26 1.20 18.48
N ALA A 229 23.64 2.39 18.99
CA ALA A 229 22.70 3.49 19.20
C ALA A 229 21.95 3.80 17.89
N LEU A 230 20.69 3.35 17.80
CA LEU A 230 19.82 3.61 16.67
C LEU A 230 19.23 5.01 16.83
N GLY A 231 19.91 6.02 16.29
CA GLY A 231 19.39 7.37 16.15
C GLY A 231 18.17 7.39 15.24
N LEU A 232 16.98 7.37 15.83
CA LEU A 232 15.71 7.63 15.16
C LEU A 232 15.55 9.15 15.01
N ASP A 233 16.01 9.68 13.88
CA ASP A 233 15.71 11.06 13.49
C ASP A 233 14.23 11.15 13.07
N ARG A 234 13.44 11.87 13.87
CA ARG A 234 12.04 12.18 13.59
C ARG A 234 12.02 13.51 12.84
N ASN A 235 11.76 13.44 11.54
CA ASN A 235 11.55 14.61 10.68
C ASN A 235 10.05 14.82 10.44
#